data_AF-A0A955LTH3-F1
#
_entry.id   AF-A0A955LTH3-F1
#
_cell.length_a   1.000
_cell.length_b   1.000
_cell.length_c   1.000
_cell.angle_alpha   90.00
_cell.angle_beta   90.00
_cell.angle_gamma   90.00
#
_symmetry.space_group_name_H-M   'P 1'
#
loop_
_entity.id
_entity.type
_entity.pdbx_description
1 polymer ?
#
loop_
_entity_poly.entity_id
_entity_poly.type
_entity_poly.pdbx_seq_one_letter_code
_entity_poly.pdbx_strand_id
1 'polypeptide(L)' 'MIKNSKSKTNRIVRTKIIATIGPATKSPSKLKSMARSGVDMIRVNA' A
#
# COMPACT_ATOMS: atom_id res chain seq x y z
N MET A 1 9.11 27.51 25.72
CA MET A 1 8.14 26.66 24.98
C MET A 1 8.89 25.84 23.94
N ILE A 2 9.23 24.59 24.24
CA ILE A 2 10.06 23.74 23.36
C ILE A 2 9.11 22.98 22.42
N LYS A 3 9.15 23.31 21.12
CA LYS A 3 8.38 22.59 20.09
C LYS A 3 9.15 21.31 19.73
N ASN A 4 8.72 20.15 20.27
CA ASN A 4 9.23 18.85 19.86
C ASN A 4 8.74 18.51 18.44
N SER A 5 9.59 18.70 17.44
CA SER A 5 9.35 18.18 16.09
C SER A 5 9.64 16.67 16.09
N LYS A 6 8.59 15.84 16.05
CA LYS A 6 8.76 14.39 15.90
C LYS A 6 9.46 14.10 14.58
N SER A 7 10.69 13.58 14.65
CA SER A 7 11.41 13.04 13.49
C SER A 7 10.58 11.92 12.85
N LYS A 8 10.11 12.12 11.60
CA LYS A 8 9.52 11.05 10.79
C LYS A 8 10.62 10.07 10.43
N THR A 9 10.66 8.92 11.08
CA THR A 9 11.55 7.83 10.68
C THR A 9 11.08 7.27 9.34
N ASN A 10 11.82 7.55 8.27
CA ASN A 10 11.62 6.91 6.97
C ASN A 10 12.09 5.45 7.05
N ARG A 11 11.23 4.57 7.59
CA ARG A 11 11.50 3.14 7.68
C ARG A 11 11.27 2.51 6.30
N ILE A 12 12.35 2.11 5.65
CA ILE A 12 12.27 1.33 4.41
C ILE A 12 11.79 -0.07 4.77
N VAL A 13 10.63 -0.46 4.24
CA VAL A 13 10.12 -1.84 4.29
C VAL A 13 10.64 -2.60 3.07
N ARG A 14 11.39 -3.68 3.33
CA ARG A 14 11.96 -4.54 2.27
C ARG A 14 10.96 -5.59 1.77
N THR A 15 10.08 -6.06 2.66
CA THR A 15 9.04 -7.04 2.33
C THR A 15 8.02 -6.45 1.38
N LYS A 16 7.72 -7.17 0.30
CA LYS A 16 6.76 -6.78 -0.72
C LYS A 16 5.39 -7.37 -0.44
N ILE A 17 4.34 -6.63 -0.78
CA ILE A 17 2.95 -7.07 -0.63
C ILE A 17 2.39 -7.47 -2.00
N ILE A 18 1.98 -8.74 -2.11
CA ILE A 18 1.31 -9.30 -3.29
C ILE A 18 -0.17 -9.52 -2.94
N ALA A 19 -1.07 -8.93 -3.72
CA ALA A 19 -2.51 -9.07 -3.50
C ALA A 19 -3.20 -9.68 -4.73
N THR A 20 -4.13 -10.61 -4.53
CA THR A 20 -4.92 -11.20 -5.63
C THR A 20 -6.13 -10.33 -5.95
N ILE A 21 -6.44 -10.12 -7.23
CA ILE A 21 -7.68 -9.46 -7.65
C ILE A 21 -8.87 -10.40 -7.45
N GLY A 22 -9.93 -9.85 -6.89
CA GLY A 22 -11.22 -10.50 -6.76
C GLY A 22 -12.37 -9.49 -6.93
N PRO A 23 -13.62 -9.94 -6.70
CA PRO A 23 -14.80 -9.08 -6.86
C PRO A 23 -14.72 -7.77 -6.06
N ALA A 24 -14.15 -7.82 -4.85
CA ALA A 24 -14.01 -6.66 -3.97
C ALA A 24 -13.00 -5.60 -4.47
N THR A 25 -12.11 -5.97 -5.39
CA THR A 25 -10.94 -5.16 -5.80
C THR A 25 -10.86 -4.89 -7.30
N LYS A 26 -11.82 -5.40 -8.10
CA LYS A 26 -11.82 -5.31 -9.58
C LYS A 26 -12.00 -3.88 -10.12
N SER A 27 -12.65 -2.99 -9.38
CA SER A 27 -12.90 -1.61 -9.84
C SER A 27 -11.60 -0.76 -9.84
N PRO A 28 -11.43 0.18 -10.80
CA PRO A 28 -10.24 1.03 -10.85
C PRO A 28 -9.97 1.86 -9.58
N SER A 29 -11.02 2.32 -8.90
CA SER A 29 -10.90 3.08 -7.65
C SER A 29 -10.30 2.25 -6.52
N LYS A 30 -10.68 0.97 -6.42
CA LYS A 30 -10.13 0.03 -5.45
C LYS A 30 -8.67 -0.32 -5.75
N LEU A 31 -8.31 -0.52 -7.01
CA LEU A 31 -6.90 -0.72 -7.41
C LEU A 31 -6.03 0.47 -7.01
N LYS A 32 -6.53 1.70 -7.23
CA LYS A 32 -5.82 2.93 -6.82
C LYS A 32 -5.64 3.01 -5.30
N SER A 33 -6.66 2.59 -4.54
CA SER A 33 -6.59 2.52 -3.08
C SER A 33 -5.57 1.47 -2.61
N MET A 34 -5.50 0.32 -3.26
CA MET A 34 -4.54 -0.75 -2.94
C MET A 34 -3.09 -0.30 -3.15
N ALA A 35 -2.79 0.34 -4.28
CA ALA A 35 -1.46 0.87 -4.55
C ALA A 35 -1.03 1.89 -3.48
N ARG A 36 -1.93 2.81 -3.10
CA ARG A 36 -1.69 3.79 -2.02
C ARG A 36 -1.52 3.16 -0.64
N SER A 37 -2.08 1.96 -0.44
CA SER A 37 -1.98 1.21 0.81
C SER A 37 -0.69 0.38 0.90
N GLY A 38 0.14 0.38 -0.15
CA GLY A 38 1.43 -0.31 -0.16
C GLY A 38 1.43 -1.68 -0.84
N VAL A 39 0.41 -2.00 -1.65
CA VAL A 39 0.47 -3.19 -2.53
C VAL A 39 1.48 -2.93 -3.65
N ASP A 40 2.49 -3.80 -3.75
CA ASP A 40 3.57 -3.68 -4.75
C ASP A 40 3.24 -4.45 -6.04
N MET A 41 2.58 -5.61 -5.92
CA MET A 41 2.26 -6.47 -7.05
C MET A 41 0.84 -7.02 -6.94
N ILE A 42 0.22 -7.17 -8.10
CA ILE A 42 -1.13 -7.68 -8.25
C ILE A 42 -1.07 -9.06 -8.92
N ARG A 43 -1.66 -10.07 -8.28
CA ARG A 43 -1.89 -11.38 -8.87
C ARG A 43 -3.26 -11.42 -9.54
N VAL A 44 -3.29 -11.79 -10.82
CA VAL A 44 -4.52 -12.11 -11.54
C VAL A 44 -4.61 -13.63 -11.62
N ASN A 45 -5.67 -14.19 -11.04
CA ASN A 45 -5.97 -15.61 -11.17
C ASN A 45 -6.88 -15.76 -12.39
N ALA A 46 -6.34 -16.31 -13.48
CA ALA A 46 -7.08 -16.64 -14.70
C ALA A 46 -7.95 -17.88 -14.48
#